data_AF-A0A9D9M0M1-F1
#
_entry.id   AF-A0A9D9M0M1-F1
#
_cell.length_a   1.000
_cell.length_b   1.000
_cell.length_c   1.000
_cell.angle_alpha   90.00
_cell.angle_beta   90.00
_cell.angle_gamma   90.00
#
_symmetry.space_group_name_H-M   'P 1'
#
loop_
_entity.id
_entity.type
_entity.pdbx_description
1 polymer ?
#
loop_
_entity_poly.entity_id
_entity_poly.type
_entity_poly.pdbx_seq_one_letter_code
_entity_poly.pdbx_strand_id
1 'polypeptide(L)'
;MLNKGLKQLLGIIALVFVLPVLVSCASSAGAKKQTAEQSVTLPEPEEETVPAIEKTQGDYLSEVSPFEFFNFNKDIYCSVPVKGNEELVTAIMQKVVPNASPSAQKTLLSKADYFYCGSTLDFLFDEEKPLLFQFVVTGNLPVAFRSMLFTAGNGFRSVIEERDGETFSYYYSPKGNFFVTIPETGYCFASREYLSEMIVKQRLTAKENTRFLPDWDESVKKHMLSAPVDGIIDWYFDSPEAVIKLLLGENVKLPVKFAFGTMKKRVMQKPDSLLYSLDAVLELTDKRFVKPDVALINRYLQAYNEKHPDYPAAKAEAGEENRILVKNIVIDIYKMLSKLYEGEENEQ
;
A
#
# COMPACT_ATOMS: atom_id res chain seq x y z
N MET A 1 -3.83 3.93 -29.51
CA MET A 1 -2.52 4.12 -28.85
C MET A 1 -2.79 4.71 -27.48
N LEU A 2 -2.98 3.86 -26.47
CA LEU A 2 -3.08 4.33 -25.07
C LEU A 2 -1.66 4.55 -24.54
N ASN A 3 -1.47 5.67 -23.84
CA ASN A 3 -0.17 6.20 -23.45
C ASN A 3 0.58 5.27 -22.48
N LYS A 4 1.90 5.12 -22.66
CA LYS A 4 2.76 4.29 -21.79
C LYS A 4 2.73 4.78 -20.33
N GLY A 5 2.61 6.08 -20.09
CA GLY A 5 2.47 6.62 -18.74
C GLY A 5 1.13 6.28 -18.07
N LEU A 6 0.03 6.13 -18.82
CA LEU A 6 -1.27 5.71 -18.26
C LEU A 6 -1.25 4.23 -17.78
N LYS A 7 -0.48 3.36 -18.44
CA LYS A 7 -0.30 1.96 -18.01
C LYS A 7 0.56 1.87 -16.73
N GLN A 8 1.60 2.70 -16.62
CA GLN A 8 2.42 2.82 -15.41
C GLN A 8 1.63 3.45 -14.25
N LEU A 9 0.81 4.48 -14.54
CA LEU A 9 -0.18 5.10 -13.64
C LEU A 9 -1.06 4.05 -12.98
N LEU A 10 -1.63 3.14 -13.78
CA LEU A 10 -2.44 2.04 -13.25
C LEU A 10 -1.59 1.13 -12.37
N GLY A 11 -0.41 0.71 -12.85
CA GLY A 11 0.56 -0.20 -12.21
C GLY A 11 0.87 0.05 -10.73
N ILE A 12 0.91 1.31 -10.32
CA ILE A 12 1.25 1.68 -8.93
C ILE A 12 0.09 2.33 -8.21
N ILE A 13 -0.85 2.97 -8.91
CA ILE A 13 -2.14 3.21 -8.29
C ILE A 13 -2.71 1.87 -7.82
N ALA A 14 -2.45 0.69 -8.36
CA ALA A 14 -2.89 -0.56 -7.71
C ALA A 14 -1.85 -1.30 -6.83
N LEU A 15 -0.59 -0.86 -6.84
CA LEU A 15 0.38 -1.14 -5.76
C LEU A 15 0.07 -0.29 -4.50
N VAL A 16 -0.73 0.77 -4.69
CA VAL A 16 -1.13 1.80 -3.72
C VAL A 16 -2.62 2.18 -3.87
N PHE A 17 -3.44 1.22 -4.28
CA PHE A 17 -4.90 1.33 -4.43
C PHE A 17 -5.58 2.34 -5.42
N VAL A 18 -6.07 1.87 -6.61
CA VAL A 18 -7.41 1.99 -7.28
C VAL A 18 -7.54 1.74 -8.81
N LEU A 19 -8.65 1.05 -9.20
CA LEU A 19 -9.67 1.51 -10.19
C LEU A 19 -10.94 0.61 -10.19
N PRO A 20 -12.15 1.12 -9.85
CA PRO A 20 -13.42 0.46 -10.13
C PRO A 20 -14.14 1.05 -11.36
N VAL A 21 -14.49 0.14 -12.27
CA VAL A 21 -15.62 0.12 -13.24
C VAL A 21 -15.80 1.28 -14.25
N LEU A 22 -15.62 0.96 -15.54
CA LEU A 22 -16.38 1.58 -16.64
C LEU A 22 -17.29 0.55 -17.33
N VAL A 23 -18.41 1.11 -17.77
CA VAL A 23 -19.69 0.53 -18.19
C VAL A 23 -19.63 -0.15 -19.56
N SER A 24 -20.44 -1.20 -19.75
CA SER A 24 -21.08 -1.41 -21.06
C SER A 24 -22.56 -1.73 -20.89
N CYS A 25 -23.37 -0.76 -21.27
CA CYS A 25 -24.77 -0.96 -21.62
C CYS A 25 -24.81 -1.69 -22.96
N ALA A 26 -25.38 -2.90 -22.97
CA ALA A 26 -25.99 -3.46 -24.17
C ALA A 26 -27.37 -4.01 -23.79
N SER A 27 -28.39 -3.22 -24.13
CA SER A 27 -29.75 -3.70 -24.25
C SER A 27 -29.79 -4.82 -25.30
N SER A 28 -30.25 -6.01 -24.92
CA SER A 28 -31.14 -6.77 -25.79
C SER A 28 -32.05 -7.69 -24.97
N ALA A 29 -33.26 -7.82 -25.48
CA ALA A 29 -34.43 -8.30 -24.79
C ALA A 29 -34.51 -9.83 -24.71
N GLY A 30 -35.19 -10.30 -23.65
CA GLY A 30 -36.13 -11.42 -23.75
C GLY A 30 -35.58 -12.81 -23.47
N ALA A 31 -35.91 -13.35 -22.29
CA ALA A 31 -36.63 -14.62 -22.16
C ALA A 31 -37.02 -14.85 -20.69
N LYS A 32 -38.33 -14.89 -20.42
CA LYS A 32 -38.88 -15.37 -19.15
C LYS A 32 -38.62 -16.86 -19.02
N LYS A 33 -38.02 -17.28 -17.89
CA LYS A 33 -38.19 -18.64 -17.36
C LYS A 33 -38.34 -18.57 -15.85
N GLN A 34 -39.56 -18.88 -15.40
CA GLN A 34 -39.88 -19.08 -13.99
C GLN A 34 -39.06 -20.27 -13.47
N THR A 35 -38.31 -20.05 -12.41
CA THR A 35 -37.71 -21.13 -11.61
C THR A 35 -38.13 -20.88 -10.16
N ALA A 36 -38.68 -21.91 -9.54
CA ALA A 36 -39.27 -21.87 -8.19
C ALA A 36 -38.21 -21.52 -7.13
N GLU A 37 -38.54 -20.55 -6.28
CA GLU A 37 -37.76 -20.15 -5.12
C GLU A 37 -37.90 -21.22 -4.02
N GLN A 38 -36.79 -21.89 -3.68
CA GLN A 38 -36.61 -22.46 -2.35
C GLN A 38 -35.93 -21.42 -1.48
N SER A 39 -36.67 -20.84 -0.53
CA SER A 39 -36.15 -19.92 0.47
C SER A 39 -35.28 -20.69 1.46
N VAL A 40 -33.96 -20.64 1.28
CA VAL A 40 -32.99 -21.02 2.30
C VAL A 40 -32.72 -19.78 3.13
N THR A 41 -33.19 -19.79 4.37
CA THR A 41 -32.89 -18.74 5.35
C THR A 41 -31.41 -18.86 5.73
N LEU A 42 -30.57 -18.01 5.14
CA LEU A 42 -29.18 -17.85 5.57
C LEU A 42 -29.18 -17.19 6.97
N PRO A 43 -28.34 -17.66 7.91
CA PRO A 43 -28.19 -16.99 9.19
C PRO A 43 -27.72 -15.56 8.97
N GLU A 44 -28.32 -14.62 9.73
CA GLU A 44 -27.89 -13.22 9.74
C GLU A 44 -26.40 -13.15 10.09
N PRO A 45 -25.57 -12.45 9.29
CA PRO A 45 -24.17 -12.27 9.64
C PRO A 45 -24.10 -11.44 10.93
N GLU A 46 -23.53 -12.02 11.98
CA GLU A 46 -23.22 -11.29 13.22
C GLU A 46 -22.38 -10.06 12.85
N GLU A 47 -22.89 -8.87 13.14
CA GLU A 47 -22.16 -7.61 13.00
C GLU A 47 -20.98 -7.63 13.98
N GLU A 48 -19.83 -8.10 13.51
CA GLU A 48 -18.56 -7.99 14.21
C GLU A 48 -18.17 -6.50 14.24
N THR A 49 -18.66 -5.79 15.25
CA THR A 49 -18.25 -4.42 15.55
C THR A 49 -16.77 -4.43 15.87
N VAL A 50 -15.95 -3.92 14.94
CA VAL A 50 -14.50 -3.78 15.16
C VAL A 50 -14.32 -2.81 16.32
N PRO A 51 -13.80 -3.25 17.49
CA PRO A 51 -13.53 -2.32 18.58
C PRO A 51 -12.52 -1.29 18.10
N ALA A 52 -12.71 -0.03 18.46
CA ALA A 52 -11.70 1.00 18.26
C ALA A 52 -10.43 0.56 18.99
N ILE A 53 -9.39 0.20 18.23
CA ILE A 53 -8.11 -0.23 18.81
C ILE A 53 -7.40 1.03 19.29
N GLU A 54 -7.53 1.32 20.58
CA GLU A 54 -6.76 2.37 21.23
C GLU A 54 -5.29 1.94 21.29
N LYS A 55 -4.47 2.43 20.34
CA LYS A 55 -3.01 2.31 20.42
C LYS A 55 -2.54 3.07 21.67
N THR A 56 -1.86 2.41 22.60
CA THR A 56 -1.27 3.03 23.79
C THR A 56 -0.30 4.14 23.37
N GLN A 57 -0.50 5.37 23.88
CA GLN A 57 0.40 6.51 23.69
C GLN A 57 1.73 6.27 24.43
N GLY A 58 2.60 5.43 23.88
CA GLY A 58 4.03 5.45 24.21
C GLY A 58 4.73 6.64 23.55
N ASP A 59 5.93 6.97 24.02
CA ASP A 59 6.81 7.96 23.39
C ASP A 59 7.33 7.41 22.05
N TYR A 60 6.50 7.53 21.01
CA TYR A 60 6.71 6.95 19.67
C TYR A 60 7.95 7.49 18.96
N LEU A 61 8.60 8.51 19.51
CA LEU A 61 9.85 9.07 18.98
C LEU A 61 11.11 8.37 19.52
N SER A 62 10.99 7.56 20.57
CA SER A 62 12.14 6.90 21.20
C SER A 62 12.72 5.75 20.36
N GLU A 63 11.91 5.08 19.54
CA GLU A 63 12.33 3.98 18.67
C GLU A 63 12.65 4.48 17.26
N VAL A 64 13.64 3.86 16.61
CA VAL A 64 14.04 4.18 15.24
C VAL A 64 12.97 3.67 14.27
N SER A 65 12.42 4.57 13.45
CA SER A 65 11.41 4.21 12.47
C SER A 65 12.05 3.77 11.15
N PRO A 66 11.64 2.62 10.57
CA PRO A 66 12.13 2.19 9.26
C PRO A 66 11.85 3.18 8.11
N PHE A 67 10.88 4.09 8.29
CA PHE A 67 10.62 5.17 7.32
C PHE A 67 11.75 6.20 7.24
N GLU A 68 12.60 6.29 8.28
CA GLU A 68 13.76 7.20 8.29
C GLU A 68 14.83 6.83 7.27
N PHE A 69 14.82 5.57 6.82
CA PHE A 69 15.82 5.09 5.87
C PHE A 69 15.44 5.38 4.42
N PHE A 70 14.25 5.93 4.13
CA PHE A 70 13.84 6.22 2.76
C PHE A 70 14.59 7.45 2.23
N ASN A 71 14.98 7.45 0.96
CA ASN A 71 15.88 8.48 0.42
C ASN A 71 15.20 9.84 0.22
N PHE A 72 13.89 9.85 -0.07
CA PHE A 72 13.12 11.05 -0.43
C PHE A 72 11.73 11.04 0.23
N ASN A 73 11.12 12.23 0.36
CA ASN A 73 9.72 12.36 0.74
C ASN A 73 8.85 11.67 -0.31
N LYS A 74 8.10 10.67 0.13
CA LYS A 74 7.17 9.90 -0.71
C LYS A 74 5.78 10.51 -0.65
N ASP A 75 5.05 10.39 -1.74
CA ASP A 75 3.62 10.70 -1.75
C ASP A 75 2.82 9.63 -1.00
N ILE A 76 3.39 8.43 -0.84
CA ILE A 76 2.73 7.28 -0.22
C ILE A 76 3.68 6.60 0.74
N TYR A 77 3.14 6.20 1.89
CA TYR A 77 3.77 5.30 2.82
C TYR A 77 2.82 4.23 3.33
N CYS A 78 3.36 3.04 3.59
CA CYS A 78 2.61 1.93 4.15
C CYS A 78 3.48 1.09 5.09
N SER A 79 2.89 0.62 6.19
CA SER A 79 3.46 -0.33 7.15
C SER A 79 2.56 -1.56 7.21
N VAL A 80 3.10 -2.71 6.82
CA VAL A 80 2.38 -3.98 6.74
C VAL A 80 3.01 -4.97 7.73
N PRO A 81 2.33 -5.35 8.82
CA PRO A 81 2.69 -6.52 9.60
C PRO A 81 2.62 -7.74 8.70
N VAL A 82 3.74 -8.46 8.54
CA VAL A 82 3.81 -9.61 7.64
C VAL A 82 2.88 -10.72 8.13
N LYS A 83 2.84 -10.94 9.44
CA LYS A 83 1.92 -11.89 10.07
C LYS A 83 0.47 -11.51 9.83
N GLY A 84 -0.27 -12.40 9.18
CA GLY A 84 -1.67 -12.18 8.77
C GLY A 84 -1.85 -11.47 7.42
N ASN A 85 -0.76 -10.99 6.80
CA ASN A 85 -0.76 -10.34 5.49
C ASN A 85 0.26 -10.96 4.53
N GLU A 86 0.66 -12.21 4.74
CA GLU A 86 1.73 -12.88 3.99
C GLU A 86 1.41 -12.95 2.49
N GLU A 87 0.15 -13.22 2.14
CA GLU A 87 -0.34 -13.24 0.75
C GLU A 87 -0.20 -11.88 0.07
N LEU A 88 -0.53 -10.80 0.78
CA LEU A 88 -0.39 -9.44 0.28
C LEU A 88 1.07 -9.10 0.02
N VAL A 89 1.93 -9.32 1.02
CA VAL A 89 3.37 -9.02 0.90
C VAL A 89 4.00 -9.87 -0.20
N THR A 90 3.62 -11.15 -0.32
CA THR A 90 4.05 -12.02 -1.42
C THR A 90 3.61 -11.46 -2.77
N ALA A 91 2.34 -11.05 -2.91
CA ALA A 91 1.83 -10.48 -4.15
C ALA A 91 2.60 -9.21 -4.54
N ILE A 92 2.85 -8.30 -3.58
CA ILE A 92 3.67 -7.10 -3.81
C ILE A 92 5.10 -7.49 -4.22
N MET A 93 5.75 -8.40 -3.50
CA MET A 93 7.12 -8.84 -3.79
C MET A 93 7.25 -9.50 -5.16
N GLN A 94 6.31 -10.34 -5.56
CA GLN A 94 6.29 -10.97 -6.89
C GLN A 94 6.19 -9.94 -8.01
N LYS A 95 5.51 -8.82 -7.76
CA LYS A 95 5.34 -7.75 -8.73
C LYS A 95 6.53 -6.80 -8.78
N VAL A 96 7.08 -6.42 -7.63
CA VAL A 96 8.22 -5.49 -7.55
C VAL A 96 9.55 -6.20 -7.84
N VAL A 97 9.66 -7.48 -7.46
CA VAL A 97 10.88 -8.29 -7.56
C VAL A 97 10.59 -9.60 -8.32
N PRO A 98 10.24 -9.53 -9.63
CA PRO A 98 9.67 -10.65 -10.38
C PRO A 98 10.56 -11.88 -10.56
N ASN A 99 11.86 -11.80 -10.25
CA ASN A 99 12.79 -12.93 -10.34
C ASN A 99 13.16 -13.58 -9.01
N ALA A 100 12.75 -13.00 -7.87
CA ALA A 100 13.03 -13.65 -6.60
C ALA A 100 12.33 -15.01 -6.63
N SER A 101 13.09 -16.10 -6.51
CA SER A 101 12.50 -17.44 -6.53
C SER A 101 11.44 -17.56 -5.43
N PRO A 102 10.35 -18.32 -5.64
CA PRO A 102 9.32 -18.49 -4.61
C PRO A 102 9.91 -18.97 -3.27
N SER A 103 10.97 -19.79 -3.31
CA SER A 103 11.72 -20.21 -2.12
C SER A 103 12.44 -19.05 -1.42
N ALA A 104 13.07 -18.13 -2.16
CA ALA A 104 13.75 -16.98 -1.58
C ALA A 104 12.75 -16.01 -0.95
N GLN A 105 11.63 -15.75 -1.63
CA GLN A 105 10.54 -14.93 -1.09
C GLN A 105 9.97 -15.54 0.19
N LYS A 106 9.63 -16.83 0.16
CA LYS A 106 9.13 -17.56 1.33
C LYS A 106 10.12 -17.53 2.49
N THR A 107 11.41 -17.67 2.21
CA THR A 107 12.46 -17.62 3.23
C THR A 107 12.55 -16.23 3.86
N LEU A 108 12.55 -15.17 3.05
CA LEU A 108 12.56 -13.79 3.55
C LEU A 108 11.33 -13.54 4.42
N LEU A 109 10.13 -13.87 3.92
CA LEU A 109 8.87 -13.63 4.62
C LEU A 109 8.73 -14.43 5.92
N SER A 110 9.27 -15.65 5.97
CA SER A 110 9.28 -16.46 7.20
C SER A 110 10.10 -15.87 8.36
N LYS A 111 10.88 -14.83 8.06
CA LYS A 111 11.75 -14.11 9.00
C LYS A 111 11.42 -12.64 9.13
N ALA A 112 10.46 -12.16 8.34
CA ALA A 112 10.05 -10.78 8.33
C ALA A 112 8.91 -10.58 9.32
N ASP A 113 9.03 -9.54 10.14
CA ASP A 113 7.98 -9.11 11.06
C ASP A 113 7.13 -8.03 10.39
N TYR A 114 7.78 -7.06 9.74
CA TYR A 114 7.11 -5.93 9.08
C TYR A 114 7.71 -5.62 7.71
N PHE A 115 6.84 -5.16 6.82
CA PHE A 115 7.18 -4.67 5.50
C PHE A 115 6.74 -3.20 5.40
N TYR A 116 7.70 -2.29 5.30
CA TYR A 116 7.48 -0.86 5.13
C TYR A 116 7.77 -0.49 3.68
N CYS A 117 6.89 0.24 3.02
CA CYS A 117 7.15 0.71 1.66
C CYS A 117 6.70 2.15 1.45
N GLY A 118 7.28 2.78 0.44
CA GLY A 118 6.86 4.10 0.01
C GLY A 118 7.26 4.42 -1.42
N SER A 119 6.42 5.25 -2.05
CA SER A 119 6.49 5.56 -3.48
C SER A 119 6.22 7.02 -3.75
N THR A 120 6.88 7.59 -4.76
CA THR A 120 6.38 8.82 -5.40
C THR A 120 5.26 8.50 -6.36
N LEU A 121 4.45 9.52 -6.66
CA LEU A 121 3.37 9.60 -7.64
C LEU A 121 3.70 10.57 -8.78
N ASP A 122 4.91 11.11 -8.81
CA ASP A 122 5.42 11.99 -9.88
C ASP A 122 5.15 11.46 -11.30
N PHE A 123 5.32 10.16 -11.51
CA PHE A 123 5.08 9.49 -12.78
C PHE A 123 3.59 9.53 -13.23
N LEU A 124 2.65 9.85 -12.32
CA LEU A 124 1.25 10.04 -12.66
C LEU A 124 1.00 11.35 -13.42
N PHE A 125 1.87 12.34 -13.21
CA PHE A 125 1.73 13.68 -13.76
C PHE A 125 2.77 13.94 -14.87
N ASP A 126 3.84 13.16 -14.89
CA ASP A 126 4.94 13.25 -15.85
C ASP A 126 5.38 11.85 -16.29
N GLU A 127 5.04 11.46 -17.53
CA GLU A 127 5.32 10.13 -18.05
C GLU A 127 6.81 9.84 -18.25
N GLU A 128 7.67 10.86 -18.23
CA GLU A 128 9.12 10.69 -18.33
C GLU A 128 9.75 10.32 -16.98
N LYS A 129 9.07 10.62 -15.87
CA LYS A 129 9.56 10.29 -14.54
C LYS A 129 9.33 8.81 -14.23
N PRO A 130 10.37 8.05 -13.86
CA PRO A 130 10.19 6.67 -13.46
C PRO A 130 9.45 6.60 -12.12
N LEU A 131 8.69 5.53 -11.93
CA LEU A 131 8.26 5.15 -10.58
C LEU A 131 9.49 5.03 -9.66
N LEU A 132 9.47 5.76 -8.55
CA LEU A 132 10.45 5.58 -7.48
C LEU A 132 9.82 4.85 -6.29
N PHE A 133 10.07 3.53 -6.22
CA PHE A 133 9.57 2.66 -5.15
C PHE A 133 10.72 2.20 -4.24
N GLN A 134 10.48 2.23 -2.94
CA GLN A 134 11.42 1.75 -1.92
C GLN A 134 10.68 0.92 -0.88
N PHE A 135 11.38 -0.06 -0.31
CA PHE A 135 10.90 -0.77 0.87
C PHE A 135 12.01 -1.11 1.84
N VAL A 136 11.61 -1.26 3.10
CA VAL A 136 12.42 -1.79 4.19
C VAL A 136 11.63 -2.94 4.81
N VAL A 137 12.25 -4.10 4.90
CA VAL A 137 11.71 -5.24 5.65
C VAL A 137 12.47 -5.32 6.96
N THR A 138 11.74 -5.47 8.08
CA THR A 138 12.33 -5.70 9.39
C THR A 138 12.06 -7.13 9.87
N GLY A 139 12.95 -7.69 10.69
CA GLY A 139 12.73 -8.94 11.40
C GLY A 139 14.02 -9.69 11.71
N ASN A 140 13.96 -11.01 11.88
CA ASN A 140 15.14 -11.84 12.14
C ASN A 140 15.90 -12.15 10.83
N LEU A 141 16.58 -11.13 10.31
CA LEU A 141 17.27 -11.14 9.02
C LEU A 141 18.80 -11.03 9.20
N PRO A 142 19.53 -12.14 9.43
CA PRO A 142 20.99 -12.11 9.54
C PRO A 142 21.65 -11.66 8.23
N VAL A 143 22.74 -10.90 8.30
CA VAL A 143 23.53 -10.49 7.12
C VAL A 143 23.96 -11.69 6.26
N ALA A 144 24.23 -12.84 6.89
CA ALA A 144 24.57 -14.08 6.20
C ALA A 144 23.49 -14.57 5.21
N PHE A 145 22.22 -14.14 5.37
CA PHE A 145 21.13 -14.52 4.46
C PHE A 145 21.28 -13.87 3.08
N ARG A 146 22.02 -12.77 2.99
CA ARG A 146 22.25 -12.03 1.75
C ARG A 146 22.79 -12.92 0.62
N SER A 147 23.77 -13.77 0.91
CA SER A 147 24.38 -14.68 -0.07
C SER A 147 23.49 -15.87 -0.42
N MET A 148 22.51 -16.21 0.43
CA MET A 148 21.52 -17.25 0.16
C MET A 148 20.35 -16.74 -0.69
N LEU A 149 19.88 -15.52 -0.42
CA LEU A 149 18.71 -14.93 -1.06
C LEU A 149 19.06 -14.29 -2.41
N PHE A 150 20.18 -13.56 -2.50
CA PHE A 150 20.51 -12.74 -3.67
C PHE A 150 21.62 -13.39 -4.49
N THR A 151 21.26 -14.45 -5.21
CA THR A 151 22.18 -15.20 -6.09
C THR A 151 21.86 -14.97 -7.56
N ALA A 152 22.80 -15.28 -8.44
CA ALA A 152 22.56 -15.31 -9.89
C ALA A 152 21.41 -16.28 -10.26
N GLY A 153 21.30 -17.41 -9.55
CA GLY A 153 20.18 -18.36 -9.72
C GLY A 153 18.82 -17.78 -9.34
N ASN A 154 18.78 -16.79 -8.45
CA ASN A 154 17.58 -16.02 -8.09
C ASN A 154 17.46 -14.71 -8.90
N GLY A 155 18.21 -14.57 -10.00
CA GLY A 155 18.11 -13.42 -10.91
C GLY A 155 18.79 -12.13 -10.44
N PHE A 156 19.71 -12.23 -9.48
CA PHE A 156 20.47 -11.09 -8.95
C PHE A 156 21.93 -11.10 -9.43
N ARG A 157 22.49 -9.91 -9.63
CA ARG A 157 23.94 -9.72 -9.77
C ARG A 157 24.47 -8.80 -8.69
N SER A 158 25.70 -9.03 -8.23
CA SER A 158 26.37 -8.10 -7.32
C SER A 158 26.65 -6.77 -8.04
N VAL A 159 26.48 -5.68 -7.31
CA VAL A 159 26.83 -4.32 -7.73
C VAL A 159 27.69 -3.70 -6.63
N ILE A 160 28.70 -2.96 -7.07
CA ILE A 160 29.55 -2.16 -6.20
C ILE A 160 29.37 -0.71 -6.64
N GLU A 161 29.09 0.17 -5.69
CA GLU A 161 29.01 1.61 -5.88
C GLU A 161 30.08 2.27 -5.02
N GLU A 162 30.84 3.17 -5.62
CA GLU A 162 31.76 4.05 -4.90
C GLU A 162 31.13 5.43 -4.80
N ARG A 163 30.94 5.93 -3.58
CA ARG A 163 30.33 7.24 -3.31
C ARG A 163 30.99 7.85 -2.09
N ASP A 164 31.39 9.12 -2.20
CA ASP A 164 31.99 9.90 -1.11
C ASP A 164 33.20 9.21 -0.44
N GLY A 165 33.97 8.44 -1.21
CA GLY A 165 35.13 7.68 -0.73
C GLY A 165 34.80 6.36 -0.01
N GLU A 166 33.53 5.97 0.01
CA GLU A 166 33.06 4.70 0.58
C GLU A 166 32.60 3.73 -0.52
N THR A 167 32.73 2.44 -0.24
CA THR A 167 32.30 1.36 -1.14
C THR A 167 31.06 0.68 -0.58
N PHE A 168 29.97 0.73 -1.34
CA PHE A 168 28.70 0.07 -1.04
C PHE A 168 28.54 -1.19 -1.88
N SER A 169 28.09 -2.27 -1.26
CA SER A 169 27.84 -3.55 -1.94
C SER A 169 26.41 -4.01 -1.73
N TYR A 170 25.73 -4.25 -2.84
CA TYR A 170 24.34 -4.69 -2.88
C TYR A 170 24.07 -5.48 -4.17
N TYR A 171 22.84 -5.90 -4.37
CA TYR A 171 22.45 -6.78 -5.45
C TYR A 171 21.43 -6.09 -6.35
N TYR A 172 21.54 -6.28 -7.66
CA TYR A 172 20.63 -5.72 -8.64
C TYR A 172 19.87 -6.82 -9.35
N SER A 173 18.55 -6.63 -9.48
CA SER A 173 17.66 -7.45 -10.31
C SER A 173 17.37 -6.71 -11.63
N PRO A 174 17.93 -7.15 -12.77
CA PRO A 174 17.73 -6.47 -14.05
C PRO A 174 16.28 -6.43 -14.52
N LYS A 175 15.49 -7.47 -14.26
CA LYS A 175 14.07 -7.48 -14.68
C LYS A 175 13.18 -6.61 -13.80
N GLY A 176 13.48 -6.54 -12.49
CA GLY A 176 12.75 -5.66 -11.57
C GLY A 176 13.23 -4.20 -11.61
N ASN A 177 14.37 -3.95 -12.27
CA ASN A 177 15.13 -2.71 -12.23
C ASN A 177 15.27 -2.15 -10.80
N PHE A 178 15.87 -2.96 -9.93
CA PHE A 178 15.83 -2.70 -8.50
C PHE A 178 17.05 -3.25 -7.76
N PHE A 179 17.50 -2.51 -6.76
CA PHE A 179 18.62 -2.82 -5.87
C PHE A 179 18.11 -3.33 -4.53
N VAL A 180 18.74 -4.38 -4.00
CA VAL A 180 18.38 -5.00 -2.72
C VAL A 180 19.61 -5.38 -1.92
N THR A 181 19.55 -5.27 -0.60
CA THR A 181 20.61 -5.77 0.30
C THR A 181 20.09 -5.99 1.73
N ILE A 182 20.85 -6.76 2.50
CA ILE A 182 20.71 -6.84 3.97
C ILE A 182 21.97 -6.17 4.51
N PRO A 183 21.93 -4.86 4.82
CA PRO A 183 23.12 -4.10 5.20
C PRO A 183 23.60 -4.46 6.61
N GLU A 184 22.67 -4.74 7.52
CA GLU A 184 22.92 -5.21 8.87
C GLU A 184 21.85 -6.21 9.31
N THR A 185 22.09 -6.92 10.41
CA THR A 185 21.11 -7.85 10.96
C THR A 185 19.87 -7.08 11.37
N GLY A 186 18.70 -7.50 10.89
CA GLY A 186 17.43 -6.89 11.24
C GLY A 186 16.70 -6.24 10.07
N TYR A 187 17.43 -5.87 9.01
CA TYR A 187 16.88 -5.04 7.94
C TYR A 187 17.20 -5.60 6.55
N CYS A 188 16.21 -5.56 5.64
CA CYS A 188 16.42 -5.72 4.21
C CYS A 188 15.98 -4.45 3.50
N PHE A 189 16.90 -3.81 2.79
CA PHE A 189 16.68 -2.58 2.03
C PHE A 189 16.58 -2.85 0.56
N ALA A 190 15.85 -1.94 -0.09
CA ALA A 190 15.26 -2.24 -1.36
C ALA A 190 14.85 -0.91 -2.03
N SER A 191 15.40 -0.60 -3.21
CA SER A 191 15.09 0.64 -3.95
C SER A 191 15.27 0.49 -5.46
N ARG A 192 14.51 1.23 -6.26
CA ARG A 192 14.79 1.40 -7.71
C ARG A 192 16.04 2.24 -7.98
N GLU A 193 16.45 3.02 -6.99
CA GLU A 193 17.69 3.79 -6.98
C GLU A 193 18.75 3.09 -6.14
N TYR A 194 19.98 3.60 -6.19
CA TYR A 194 21.07 3.10 -5.37
C TYR A 194 20.76 3.15 -3.86
N LEU A 195 21.27 2.16 -3.13
CA LEU A 195 20.99 1.97 -1.70
C LEU A 195 21.95 2.71 -0.78
N SER A 196 22.99 3.37 -1.31
CA SER A 196 24.01 4.07 -0.52
C SER A 196 23.40 5.02 0.51
N GLU A 197 22.43 5.84 0.12
CA GLU A 197 21.75 6.77 1.04
C GLU A 197 20.97 6.05 2.15
N MET A 198 20.21 5.00 1.83
CA MET A 198 19.46 4.24 2.85
C MET A 198 20.43 3.64 3.89
N ILE A 199 21.56 3.10 3.42
CA ILE A 199 22.62 2.52 4.26
C ILE A 199 23.29 3.59 5.13
N VAL A 200 23.58 4.76 4.55
CA VAL A 200 24.17 5.89 5.30
C VAL A 200 23.18 6.39 6.37
N LYS A 201 21.90 6.59 6.04
CA LYS A 201 20.88 7.02 7.00
C LYS A 201 20.77 6.04 8.16
N GLN A 202 20.67 4.72 7.88
CA GLN A 202 20.67 3.69 8.90
C GLN A 202 21.89 3.78 9.83
N ARG A 203 23.09 3.91 9.27
CA ARG A 203 24.32 4.03 10.04
C ARG A 203 24.35 5.27 10.92
N LEU A 204 23.94 6.43 10.39
CA LEU A 204 23.87 7.70 11.14
C LEU A 204 22.83 7.63 12.25
N THR A 205 21.68 6.98 12.01
CA THR A 205 20.67 6.75 13.04
C THR A 205 21.19 5.82 14.13
N ALA A 206 21.85 4.72 13.79
CA ALA A 206 22.36 3.76 14.75
C ALA A 206 23.57 4.27 15.57
N LYS A 207 24.51 5.00 14.94
CA LYS A 207 25.76 5.42 15.57
C LYS A 207 25.72 6.81 16.18
N GLU A 208 25.00 7.73 15.54
CA GLU A 208 25.02 9.15 15.88
C GLU A 208 23.67 9.63 16.43
N ASN A 209 22.68 8.74 16.52
CA ASN A 209 21.31 9.06 16.94
C ASN A 209 20.66 10.18 16.08
N THR A 210 21.09 10.29 14.82
CA THR A 210 20.51 11.25 13.86
C THR A 210 19.19 10.72 13.33
N ARG A 211 18.12 11.51 13.42
CA ARG A 211 16.76 11.12 12.98
C ARG A 211 16.43 11.73 11.62
N PHE A 212 15.88 10.92 10.73
CA PHE A 212 15.52 11.32 9.36
C PHE A 212 14.04 11.13 9.07
N LEU A 213 13.18 11.52 10.02
CA LEU A 213 11.74 11.36 9.86
C LEU A 213 11.23 12.17 8.68
N PRO A 214 10.29 11.62 7.89
CA PRO A 214 9.59 12.40 6.88
C PRO A 214 8.91 13.64 7.50
N ASP A 215 8.79 14.70 6.70
CA ASP A 215 8.14 15.95 7.11
C ASP A 215 6.61 15.81 7.14
N TRP A 216 6.14 14.98 8.05
CA TRP A 216 4.74 14.68 8.25
C TRP A 216 4.11 15.58 9.30
N ASP A 217 2.81 15.83 9.12
CA ASP A 217 1.94 16.37 10.15
C ASP A 217 1.98 15.50 11.41
N GLU A 218 1.88 16.10 12.59
CA GLU A 218 1.97 15.39 13.87
C GLU A 218 0.91 14.28 13.99
N SER A 219 -0.27 14.48 13.40
CA SER A 219 -1.31 13.45 13.32
C SER A 219 -0.87 12.21 12.54
N VAL A 220 -0.16 12.42 11.43
CA VAL A 220 0.38 11.35 10.58
C VAL A 220 1.56 10.67 11.29
N LYS A 221 2.45 11.42 11.96
CA LYS A 221 3.52 10.83 12.78
C LYS A 221 2.95 9.93 13.86
N LYS A 222 1.97 10.43 14.63
CA LYS A 222 1.29 9.65 15.67
C LYS A 222 0.67 8.37 15.10
N HIS A 223 0.11 8.42 13.89
CA HIS A 223 -0.47 7.26 13.23
C HIS A 223 0.60 6.27 12.75
N MET A 224 1.51 6.71 11.89
CA MET A 224 2.49 5.87 11.18
C MET A 224 3.65 5.37 12.05
N LEU A 225 3.96 6.06 13.15
CA LEU A 225 5.05 5.71 14.07
C LEU A 225 4.55 5.02 15.35
N SER A 226 3.24 4.89 15.51
CA SER A 226 2.69 4.10 16.62
C SER A 226 3.05 2.63 16.48
N ALA A 227 3.07 1.92 17.62
CA ALA A 227 3.35 0.49 17.63
C ALA A 227 2.39 -0.23 16.66
N PRO A 228 2.92 -1.03 15.73
CA PRO A 228 2.10 -1.73 14.76
C PRO A 228 1.24 -2.79 15.45
N VAL A 229 0.10 -3.10 14.85
CA VAL A 229 -0.87 -4.08 15.36
C VAL A 229 -0.96 -5.23 14.37
N ASP A 230 -0.77 -6.47 14.83
CA ASP A 230 -0.84 -7.68 14.00
C ASP A 230 -2.10 -7.68 13.10
N GLY A 231 -1.92 -7.95 11.81
CA GLY A 231 -3.00 -8.00 10.82
C GLY A 231 -3.59 -6.65 10.39
N ILE A 232 -3.11 -5.53 10.93
CA ILE A 232 -3.56 -4.18 10.55
C ILE A 232 -2.46 -3.45 9.80
N ILE A 233 -2.81 -2.99 8.62
CA ILE A 233 -1.91 -2.22 7.75
C ILE A 233 -2.14 -0.75 8.01
N ASP A 234 -1.10 0.00 8.34
CA ASP A 234 -1.15 1.46 8.42
C ASP A 234 -0.70 2.07 7.08
N TRP A 235 -1.37 3.14 6.65
CA TRP A 235 -1.04 3.81 5.39
C TRP A 235 -1.21 5.34 5.48
N TYR A 236 -0.49 6.06 4.64
CA TYR A 236 -0.53 7.51 4.48
C TYR A 236 -0.32 7.92 3.02
N PHE A 237 -1.05 8.94 2.58
CA PHE A 237 -1.01 9.57 1.26
C PHE A 237 -0.92 11.09 1.43
N ASP A 238 0.12 11.66 0.85
CA ASP A 238 0.29 13.11 0.72
C ASP A 238 -0.34 13.66 -0.57
N SER A 239 -0.93 12.80 -1.41
CA SER A 239 -1.60 13.18 -2.66
C SER A 239 -3.13 13.10 -2.55
N PRO A 240 -3.82 14.25 -2.40
CA PRO A 240 -5.28 14.37 -2.32
C PRO A 240 -6.03 13.74 -3.48
N GLU A 241 -5.58 13.97 -4.72
CA GLU A 241 -6.30 13.51 -5.90
C GLU A 241 -6.23 11.99 -6.02
N ALA A 242 -5.07 11.41 -5.73
CA ALA A 242 -4.88 9.97 -5.76
C ALA A 242 -5.74 9.27 -4.70
N VAL A 243 -5.78 9.79 -3.46
CA VAL A 243 -6.57 9.18 -2.39
C VAL A 243 -8.08 9.31 -2.62
N ILE A 244 -8.57 10.42 -3.19
CA ILE A 244 -10.01 10.56 -3.47
C ILE A 244 -10.45 9.66 -4.62
N LYS A 245 -9.65 9.61 -5.69
CA LYS A 245 -9.88 8.63 -6.76
C LYS A 245 -9.88 7.21 -6.20
N LEU A 246 -9.00 6.94 -5.23
CA LEU A 246 -8.96 5.69 -4.50
C LEU A 246 -10.27 5.37 -3.78
N LEU A 247 -10.70 6.23 -2.88
CA LEU A 247 -11.83 5.93 -2.03
C LEU A 247 -13.14 5.90 -2.80
N LEU A 248 -13.29 6.74 -3.83
CA LEU A 248 -14.57 6.94 -4.51
C LEU A 248 -14.63 6.31 -5.90
N GLY A 249 -13.50 5.92 -6.48
CA GLY A 249 -13.40 5.50 -7.88
C GLY A 249 -13.55 6.64 -8.90
N GLU A 250 -13.64 7.88 -8.43
CA GLU A 250 -14.03 9.05 -9.23
C GLU A 250 -13.06 10.22 -8.97
N ASN A 251 -12.82 11.04 -9.99
CA ASN A 251 -11.97 12.23 -9.89
C ASN A 251 -12.74 13.41 -9.28
N VAL A 252 -13.13 13.29 -8.01
CA VAL A 252 -13.83 14.35 -7.28
C VAL A 252 -12.80 15.34 -6.73
N LYS A 253 -12.96 16.63 -7.06
CA LYS A 253 -12.10 17.68 -6.49
C LYS A 253 -12.56 18.00 -5.07
N LEU A 254 -11.79 17.53 -4.09
CA LEU A 254 -11.98 17.85 -2.67
C LEU A 254 -10.75 18.60 -2.14
N PRO A 255 -10.92 19.55 -1.21
CA PRO A 255 -9.83 20.33 -0.63
C PRO A 255 -9.04 19.53 0.41
N VAL A 256 -8.74 18.27 0.13
CA VAL A 256 -7.96 17.37 1.00
C VAL A 256 -6.50 17.85 0.99
N LYS A 257 -5.88 17.90 2.17
CA LYS A 257 -4.45 18.15 2.38
C LYS A 257 -3.68 16.84 2.27
N PHE A 258 -4.10 15.82 3.01
CA PHE A 258 -3.54 14.48 3.00
C PHE A 258 -4.58 13.47 3.53
N ALA A 259 -4.27 12.19 3.43
CA ALA A 259 -5.06 11.12 4.02
C ALA A 259 -4.19 10.07 4.70
N PHE A 260 -4.69 9.47 5.77
CA PHE A 260 -4.06 8.32 6.40
C PHE A 260 -5.14 7.38 6.95
N GLY A 261 -4.77 6.15 7.28
CA GLY A 261 -5.76 5.22 7.79
C GLY A 261 -5.22 3.83 8.01
N THR A 262 -6.16 2.89 8.14
CA THR A 262 -5.85 1.48 8.36
C THR A 262 -6.52 0.60 7.32
N MET A 263 -5.97 -0.60 7.11
CA MET A 263 -6.66 -1.67 6.42
C MET A 263 -6.57 -2.97 7.20
N LYS A 264 -7.63 -3.77 7.16
CA LYS A 264 -7.70 -5.09 7.80
C LYS A 264 -8.20 -6.14 6.82
N LYS A 265 -7.51 -7.29 6.77
CA LYS A 265 -7.91 -8.41 5.92
C LYS A 265 -9.31 -8.91 6.34
N ARG A 266 -10.21 -9.10 5.38
CA ARG A 266 -11.55 -9.65 5.62
C ARG A 266 -11.49 -11.18 5.69
N VAL A 267 -12.20 -11.76 6.65
CA VAL A 267 -12.30 -13.21 6.87
C VAL A 267 -13.06 -13.91 5.75
N MET A 268 -14.15 -13.31 5.28
CA MET A 268 -14.91 -13.83 4.14
C MET A 268 -14.25 -13.44 2.82
N GLN A 269 -13.71 -14.43 2.10
CA GLN A 269 -13.06 -14.22 0.81
C GLN A 269 -13.68 -15.14 -0.25
N LYS A 270 -13.91 -14.59 -1.44
CA LYS A 270 -14.16 -15.41 -2.63
C LYS A 270 -12.83 -16.09 -3.01
N PRO A 271 -12.87 -17.28 -3.64
CA PRO A 271 -11.68 -17.82 -4.29
C PRO A 271 -11.06 -16.75 -5.19
N ASP A 272 -9.73 -16.60 -5.13
CA ASP A 272 -8.95 -15.62 -5.91
C ASP A 272 -9.26 -14.14 -5.61
N SER A 273 -9.76 -13.83 -4.42
CA SER A 273 -9.91 -12.45 -3.94
C SER A 273 -9.05 -12.21 -2.72
N LEU A 274 -8.50 -11.00 -2.63
CA LEU A 274 -7.73 -10.56 -1.46
C LEU A 274 -8.40 -9.31 -0.89
N LEU A 275 -9.47 -9.54 -0.12
CA LEU A 275 -10.36 -8.49 0.36
C LEU A 275 -9.84 -7.85 1.65
N TYR A 276 -9.79 -6.51 1.67
CA TYR A 276 -9.45 -5.71 2.83
C TYR A 276 -10.55 -4.68 3.09
N SER A 277 -10.88 -4.46 4.36
CA SER A 277 -11.65 -3.29 4.81
C SER A 277 -10.68 -2.14 5.04
N LEU A 278 -11.02 -0.96 4.54
CA LEU A 278 -10.25 0.26 4.62
C LEU A 278 -11.04 1.30 5.40
N ASP A 279 -10.37 1.87 6.40
CA ASP A 279 -10.82 3.04 7.15
C ASP A 279 -9.81 4.17 6.92
N ALA A 280 -10.31 5.36 6.59
CA ALA A 280 -9.51 6.53 6.25
C ALA A 280 -9.90 7.75 7.08
N VAL A 281 -8.91 8.59 7.34
CA VAL A 281 -9.03 9.95 7.81
C VAL A 281 -8.56 10.86 6.68
N LEU A 282 -9.46 11.72 6.21
CA LEU A 282 -9.16 12.76 5.23
C LEU A 282 -8.98 14.08 5.98
N GLU A 283 -7.78 14.64 5.94
CA GLU A 283 -7.50 15.97 6.48
C GLU A 283 -7.84 17.01 5.41
N LEU A 284 -8.75 17.94 5.68
CA LEU A 284 -9.06 19.04 4.76
C LEU A 284 -8.19 20.27 5.02
N THR A 285 -7.92 21.03 3.97
CA THR A 285 -7.26 22.34 4.06
C THR A 285 -8.14 23.40 4.73
N ASP A 286 -9.48 23.21 4.73
CA ASP A 286 -10.43 24.14 5.32
C ASP A 286 -11.64 23.43 5.95
N LYS A 287 -11.83 23.64 7.25
CA LYS A 287 -12.91 23.04 8.06
C LYS A 287 -14.32 23.35 7.57
N ARG A 288 -14.52 24.44 6.81
CA ARG A 288 -15.83 24.82 6.27
C ARG A 288 -16.36 23.78 5.28
N PHE A 289 -15.47 22.99 4.66
CA PHE A 289 -15.83 21.97 3.70
C PHE A 289 -16.18 20.62 4.31
N VAL A 290 -15.90 20.38 5.60
CA VAL A 290 -16.14 19.07 6.25
C VAL A 290 -17.58 18.59 6.05
N LYS A 291 -18.58 19.40 6.41
CA LYS A 291 -19.99 19.01 6.29
C LYS A 291 -20.47 18.81 4.85
N PRO A 292 -20.25 19.75 3.90
CA PRO A 292 -20.67 19.54 2.52
C PRO A 292 -19.94 18.36 1.87
N ASP A 293 -18.66 18.15 2.16
CA ASP A 293 -17.90 17.05 1.57
C ASP A 293 -18.28 15.70 2.16
N VAL A 294 -18.63 15.61 3.45
CA VAL A 294 -19.24 14.39 4.03
C VAL A 294 -20.53 14.01 3.29
N ALA A 295 -21.40 14.98 3.00
CA ALA A 295 -22.63 14.73 2.27
C ALA A 295 -22.35 14.29 0.82
N LEU A 296 -21.36 14.88 0.16
CA LEU A 296 -20.94 14.51 -1.18
C LEU A 296 -20.36 13.09 -1.21
N ILE A 297 -19.41 12.78 -0.32
CA ILE A 297 -18.78 11.46 -0.21
C ILE A 297 -19.83 10.38 0.06
N ASN A 298 -20.78 10.61 0.98
CA ASN A 298 -21.83 9.64 1.27
C ASN A 298 -22.73 9.32 0.06
N ARG A 299 -22.91 10.25 -0.90
CA ARG A 299 -23.62 9.94 -2.15
C ARG A 299 -22.87 8.94 -3.01
N TYR A 300 -21.54 9.05 -3.10
CA TYR A 300 -20.70 8.07 -3.80
C TYR A 300 -20.69 6.73 -3.06
N LEU A 301 -20.57 6.76 -1.73
CA LEU A 301 -20.59 5.55 -0.90
C LEU A 301 -21.94 4.84 -0.94
N GLN A 302 -23.05 5.55 -1.11
CA GLN A 302 -24.36 4.92 -1.33
C GLN A 302 -24.36 4.07 -2.62
N ALA A 303 -23.89 4.62 -3.74
CA ALA A 303 -23.78 3.87 -4.99
C ALA A 303 -22.80 2.70 -4.89
N TYR A 304 -21.75 2.82 -4.08
CA TYR A 304 -20.84 1.72 -3.75
C TYR A 304 -21.57 0.62 -2.96
N ASN A 305 -22.32 0.98 -1.91
CA ASN A 305 -23.08 0.03 -1.08
C ASN A 305 -24.14 -0.73 -1.90
N GLU A 306 -24.81 -0.05 -2.82
CA GLU A 306 -25.77 -0.68 -3.75
C GLU A 306 -25.12 -1.74 -4.65
N LYS A 307 -23.85 -1.55 -5.04
CA LYS A 307 -23.08 -2.53 -5.83
C LYS A 307 -22.52 -3.67 -4.98
N HIS A 308 -22.43 -3.48 -3.67
CA HIS A 308 -21.78 -4.39 -2.74
C HIS A 308 -22.65 -4.66 -1.50
N PRO A 309 -23.87 -5.20 -1.68
CA PRO A 309 -24.82 -5.38 -0.58
C PRO A 309 -24.35 -6.37 0.50
N ASP A 310 -23.40 -7.25 0.16
CA ASP A 310 -22.86 -8.25 1.09
C ASP A 310 -21.76 -7.69 2.02
N TYR A 311 -21.39 -6.41 1.86
CA TYR A 311 -20.34 -5.78 2.66
C TYR A 311 -20.96 -4.84 3.71
N PRO A 312 -20.30 -4.61 4.86
CA PRO A 312 -20.71 -3.57 5.78
C PRO A 312 -20.82 -2.23 5.05
N ALA A 313 -21.88 -1.48 5.35
CA ALA A 313 -22.13 -0.23 4.66
C ALA A 313 -20.95 0.74 4.86
N ALA A 314 -20.34 1.14 3.75
CA ALA A 314 -19.35 2.20 3.72
C ALA A 314 -20.05 3.53 4.02
N LYS A 315 -19.42 4.35 4.85
CA LYS A 315 -19.96 5.66 5.25
C LYS A 315 -18.88 6.68 5.51
N ALA A 316 -19.23 7.95 5.38
CA ALA A 316 -18.42 9.08 5.80
C ALA A 316 -19.10 9.86 6.93
N GLU A 317 -18.32 10.29 7.90
CA GLU A 317 -18.76 11.11 9.03
C GLU A 317 -17.79 12.25 9.30
N ALA A 318 -18.30 13.35 9.86
CA ALA A 318 -17.44 14.47 10.25
C ALA A 318 -16.58 14.05 11.45
N GLY A 319 -15.27 14.22 11.32
CA GLY A 319 -14.32 14.05 12.42
C GLY A 319 -14.11 15.34 13.20
N GLU A 320 -13.07 15.36 14.03
CA GLU A 320 -12.64 16.56 14.72
C GLU A 320 -12.06 17.59 13.74
N GLU A 321 -12.27 18.87 14.05
CA GLU A 321 -11.69 20.02 13.32
C GLU A 321 -11.99 20.04 11.81
N ASN A 322 -11.01 19.67 11.00
CA ASN A 322 -10.98 19.68 9.55
C ASN A 322 -10.98 18.26 8.96
N ARG A 323 -11.40 17.25 9.73
CA ARG A 323 -11.32 15.84 9.31
C ARG A 323 -12.65 15.27 8.82
N ILE A 324 -12.54 14.35 7.85
CA ILE A 324 -13.62 13.44 7.46
C ILE A 324 -13.14 12.01 7.73
N LEU A 325 -13.96 11.23 8.44
CA LEU A 325 -13.72 9.82 8.68
C LEU A 325 -14.50 9.03 7.64
N VAL A 326 -13.83 8.18 6.87
CA VAL A 326 -14.44 7.27 5.91
C VAL A 326 -14.22 5.85 6.40
N LYS A 327 -15.28 5.05 6.49
CA LYS A 327 -15.25 3.73 7.11
C LYS A 327 -15.76 2.64 6.17
N ASN A 328 -15.25 1.42 6.37
CA ASN A 328 -15.73 0.17 5.77
C ASN A 328 -15.70 0.13 4.24
N ILE A 329 -14.77 0.82 3.58
CA ILE A 329 -14.57 0.62 2.14
C ILE A 329 -13.90 -0.75 1.95
N VAL A 330 -14.49 -1.63 1.15
CA VAL A 330 -13.91 -2.95 0.88
C VAL A 330 -13.22 -2.91 -0.48
N ILE A 331 -11.94 -3.26 -0.46
CA ILE A 331 -11.07 -3.29 -1.64
C ILE A 331 -10.60 -4.72 -1.92
N ASP A 332 -10.53 -5.09 -3.20
CA ASP A 332 -10.01 -6.38 -3.63
C ASP A 332 -8.61 -6.20 -4.23
N ILE A 333 -7.59 -6.41 -3.40
CA ILE A 333 -6.20 -6.14 -3.77
C ILE A 333 -5.76 -7.02 -4.94
N TYR A 334 -6.27 -8.25 -5.06
CA TYR A 334 -5.86 -9.15 -6.14
C TYR A 334 -6.34 -8.65 -7.51
N LYS A 335 -7.61 -8.24 -7.61
CA LYS A 335 -8.14 -7.62 -8.83
C LYS A 335 -7.44 -6.32 -9.16
N MET A 336 -7.10 -5.56 -8.12
CA MET A 336 -6.35 -4.32 -8.24
C MET A 336 -4.98 -4.61 -8.84
N LEU A 337 -4.24 -5.57 -8.30
CA LEU A 337 -2.94 -6.00 -8.81
C LEU A 337 -3.00 -6.66 -10.20
N SER A 338 -4.08 -7.35 -10.56
CA SER A 338 -4.19 -8.09 -11.83
C SER A 338 -4.43 -7.16 -13.03
N LYS A 339 -5.31 -6.17 -12.88
CA LYS A 339 -5.59 -5.16 -13.92
C LYS A 339 -4.37 -4.34 -14.34
N LEU A 340 -3.33 -4.33 -13.49
CA LEU A 340 -2.06 -3.66 -13.79
C LEU A 340 -1.31 -4.26 -14.96
N TYR A 341 -1.46 -5.57 -15.19
CA TYR A 341 -0.52 -6.35 -16.01
C TYR A 341 -1.13 -6.94 -17.29
N GLU A 342 -2.47 -7.03 -17.40
CA GLU A 342 -3.13 -7.40 -18.67
C GLU A 342 -2.82 -6.41 -19.81
N GLY A 343 -2.27 -5.23 -19.49
CA GLY A 343 -1.76 -4.26 -20.44
C GLY A 343 -0.35 -4.55 -21.01
N GLU A 344 0.37 -5.53 -20.47
CA GLU A 344 1.75 -5.90 -20.90
C GLU A 344 1.79 -7.17 -21.78
N GLU A 345 0.87 -8.12 -21.62
CA GLU A 345 0.87 -9.39 -22.40
C GLU A 345 0.32 -9.25 -23.83
N ASN A 346 -0.41 -8.17 -24.14
CA ASN A 346 -0.96 -7.94 -25.48
C ASN A 346 -0.01 -7.20 -26.45
N GLU A 347 1.25 -6.99 -26.08
CA GLU A 347 2.25 -6.29 -26.90
C GLU A 347 3.56 -7.09 -27.13
N GLN A 348 3.56 -8.39 -26.84
CA GLN A 348 4.55 -9.35 -27.37
C GLN A 348 3.96 -10.10 -28.57
#